data_AF-A0A9W6GER5-F1
#
_entry.id   AF-A0A9W6GER5-F1
#
_cell.length_a   1.000
_cell.length_b   1.000
_cell.length_c   1.000
_cell.angle_alpha   90.00
_cell.angle_beta   90.00
_cell.angle_gamma   90.00
#
_symmetry.space_group_name_H-M   'P 1'
#
loop_
_entity.id
_entity.type
_entity.pdbx_description
1 polymer ?
#
loop_
_entity_poly.entity_id
_entity_poly.type
_entity_poly.pdbx_seq_one_letter_code
_entity_poly.pdbx_strand_id
1 'polypeptide(L)'
;MSLSAPISKKEKLNPLITPIVTQDIADRVTNAIIEFISKVARFPEVIKVAYKPKGNIITIWTFIKKPEKNLLFSIYEIEHQIMEKFPELIFDFTVIFKNSESPTGFYEQIISE
;
A
#
# COMPACT_ATOMS: atom_id res chain seq x y z
N MET A 1 44.62 40.33 18.44
CA MET A 1 43.28 39.74 18.60
C MET A 1 42.90 39.05 17.30
N SER A 2 42.24 37.91 17.44
CA SER A 2 42.18 36.80 16.50
C SER A 2 41.22 36.95 15.31
N LEU A 3 41.64 36.31 14.21
CA LEU A 3 40.92 35.42 13.29
C LEU A 3 39.71 35.90 12.46
N SER A 4 39.79 35.51 11.19
CA SER A 4 38.90 35.75 10.06
C SER A 4 37.69 34.80 9.98
N ALA A 5 36.60 35.33 9.40
CA ALA A 5 35.57 34.66 8.55
C ALA A 5 34.51 33.73 9.22
N PRO A 6 33.38 33.38 8.55
CA PRO A 6 32.74 33.93 7.34
C PRO A 6 31.22 34.24 7.50
N ILE A 7 30.68 34.86 6.44
CA ILE A 7 29.26 35.08 6.13
C ILE A 7 28.45 33.77 6.27
N SER A 8 27.45 33.76 7.15
CA SER A 8 26.50 32.64 7.24
C SER A 8 25.29 32.89 6.35
N LYS A 9 25.10 31.96 5.41
CA LYS A 9 24.03 31.87 4.42
C LYS A 9 22.64 32.10 5.04
N LYS A 10 21.94 33.14 4.59
CA LYS A 10 20.48 33.14 4.58
C LYS A 10 20.00 32.73 3.20
N GLU A 11 20.17 31.45 2.87
CA GLU A 11 19.36 30.80 1.84
C GLU A 11 17.92 30.82 2.37
N LYS A 12 17.12 31.78 1.90
CA LYS A 12 15.67 31.72 2.02
C LYS A 12 15.24 30.51 1.22
N LEU A 13 15.02 29.39 1.91
CA LEU A 13 14.27 28.25 1.36
C LEU A 13 12.91 28.80 0.95
N ASN A 14 12.67 28.91 -0.36
CA ASN A 14 11.36 29.20 -0.92
C ASN A 14 10.38 28.16 -0.38
N PRO A 15 9.37 28.53 0.43
CA PRO A 15 8.26 27.64 0.66
C PRO A 15 7.31 27.75 -0.54
N LEU A 16 6.51 26.71 -0.75
CA LEU A 16 5.34 26.66 -1.63
C LEU A 16 5.61 26.16 -3.06
N ILE A 17 6.09 24.91 -3.15
CA ILE A 17 5.41 23.95 -4.02
C ILE A 17 4.57 23.09 -3.08
N THR A 18 3.37 23.56 -2.74
CA THR A 18 2.33 22.67 -2.22
C THR A 18 2.09 21.59 -3.27
N PRO A 19 2.13 20.29 -2.93
CA PRO A 19 2.02 19.27 -3.96
C PRO A 19 0.57 19.28 -4.44
N ILE A 20 0.36 19.67 -5.70
CA ILE A 20 -0.80 19.27 -6.50
C ILE A 20 -0.86 17.72 -6.61
N VAL A 21 0.21 17.05 -6.18
CA VAL A 21 0.48 15.61 -6.11
C VAL A 21 -0.34 14.86 -5.01
N THR A 22 -1.04 15.51 -4.09
CA THR A 22 -1.60 14.82 -2.91
C THR A 22 -2.98 14.18 -3.09
N GLN A 23 -3.88 14.74 -3.89
CA GLN A 23 -5.25 14.21 -4.01
C GLN A 23 -5.34 13.11 -5.09
N ASP A 24 -4.76 13.34 -6.27
CA ASP A 24 -4.76 12.36 -7.36
C ASP A 24 -4.07 11.04 -6.96
N ILE A 25 -2.99 11.11 -6.17
CA ILE A 25 -2.32 9.92 -5.65
C ILE A 25 -3.19 9.20 -4.62
N ALA A 26 -3.85 9.94 -3.71
CA ALA A 26 -4.73 9.34 -2.72
C ALA A 26 -5.92 8.62 -3.38
N ASP A 27 -6.50 9.20 -4.43
CA ASP A 27 -7.57 8.58 -5.21
C ASP A 27 -7.07 7.33 -5.94
N ARG A 28 -5.86 7.38 -6.53
CA ARG A 28 -5.23 6.20 -7.16
C ARG A 28 -4.95 5.08 -6.17
N VAL A 29 -4.43 5.39 -4.99
CA VAL A 29 -4.22 4.43 -3.89
C VAL A 29 -5.54 3.76 -3.52
N THR A 30 -6.59 4.57 -3.33
CA THR A 30 -7.92 4.09 -2.98
C THR A 30 -8.48 3.17 -4.06
N ASN A 31 -8.38 3.59 -5.34
CA ASN A 31 -8.84 2.80 -6.48
C ASN A 31 -8.09 1.47 -6.61
N ALA A 32 -6.77 1.47 -6.41
CA ALA A 32 -5.96 0.25 -6.47
C ALA A 32 -6.35 -0.75 -5.38
N ILE A 33 -6.56 -0.27 -4.15
CA ILE A 33 -6.99 -1.11 -3.02
C ILE A 33 -8.39 -1.67 -3.26
N ILE A 34 -9.35 -0.85 -3.67
CA ILE A 34 -10.72 -1.28 -3.96
C ILE A 34 -10.72 -2.33 -5.07
N GLU A 35 -9.96 -2.10 -6.14
CA GLU A 35 -9.88 -3.05 -7.24
C GLU A 35 -9.25 -4.37 -6.80
N PHE A 36 -8.16 -4.33 -6.05
CA PHE A 36 -7.53 -5.52 -5.48
C PHE A 36 -8.53 -6.32 -4.64
N ILE A 37 -9.17 -5.67 -3.65
CA ILE A 37 -10.17 -6.29 -2.76
C ILE A 37 -11.31 -6.91 -3.59
N SER A 38 -11.84 -6.19 -4.58
CA SER A 38 -12.95 -6.68 -5.41
C SER A 38 -12.61 -7.93 -6.23
N LYS A 39 -11.35 -8.09 -6.63
CA LYS A 39 -10.87 -9.27 -7.36
C LYS A 39 -10.65 -10.45 -6.42
N VAL A 40 -9.97 -10.24 -5.29
CA VAL A 40 -9.69 -11.33 -4.34
C VAL A 40 -10.92 -11.77 -3.54
N ALA A 41 -11.91 -10.89 -3.34
CA ALA A 41 -13.17 -11.22 -2.67
C ALA A 41 -14.03 -12.26 -3.42
N ARG A 42 -13.69 -12.58 -4.66
CA ARG A 42 -14.35 -13.64 -5.45
C ARG A 42 -13.96 -15.03 -4.99
N PHE A 43 -12.88 -15.18 -4.21
CA PHE A 43 -12.42 -16.46 -3.71
C PHE A 43 -12.99 -16.71 -2.30
N PRO A 44 -13.83 -17.75 -2.10
CA PRO A 44 -14.44 -18.04 -0.80
C PRO A 44 -13.43 -18.45 0.29
N GLU A 45 -12.20 -18.78 -0.11
CA GLU A 45 -11.08 -19.07 0.77
C GLU A 45 -10.42 -17.81 1.35
N VAL A 46 -10.67 -16.63 0.77
CA VAL A 46 -10.16 -15.35 1.29
C VAL A 46 -11.07 -14.88 2.42
N ILE A 47 -10.50 -14.79 3.63
CA ILE A 47 -11.22 -14.44 4.85
C ILE A 47 -11.36 -12.93 4.96
N LYS A 48 -10.23 -12.23 4.82
CA LYS A 48 -10.14 -10.78 4.94
C LYS A 48 -8.91 -10.27 4.19
N VAL A 49 -8.95 -8.98 3.87
CA VAL A 49 -7.79 -8.23 3.40
C VAL A 49 -7.53 -7.11 4.39
N ALA A 50 -6.26 -6.92 4.75
CA ALA A 50 -5.84 -5.79 5.55
C ALA A 50 -4.84 -4.95 4.75
N TYR A 51 -4.90 -3.62 4.87
CA TYR A 51 -3.95 -2.76 4.16
C TYR A 51 -3.51 -1.56 5.00
N LYS A 52 -2.33 -1.04 4.68
CA LYS A 52 -1.77 0.16 5.31
C LYS A 52 -0.91 0.95 4.33
N PRO A 53 -1.30 2.18 3.96
CA PRO A 53 -0.40 3.10 3.28
C PRO A 53 0.64 3.65 4.27
N LYS A 54 1.92 3.58 3.92
CA LYS A 54 3.04 4.14 4.70
C LYS A 54 4.02 4.86 3.77
N GLY A 55 3.87 6.18 3.68
CA GLY A 55 4.63 6.99 2.73
C GLY A 55 4.26 6.60 1.30
N ASN A 56 5.24 6.14 0.51
CA ASN A 56 5.03 5.73 -0.88
C ASN A 56 4.71 4.23 -1.04
N ILE A 57 4.69 3.45 0.05
CA ILE A 57 4.47 2.00 0.02
C ILE A 57 3.07 1.69 0.54
N ILE A 58 2.36 0.81 -0.15
CA ILE A 58 1.05 0.28 0.23
C ILE A 58 1.25 -1.19 0.60
N THR A 59 1.23 -1.48 1.91
CA THR A 59 1.29 -2.87 2.37
C THR A 59 -0.11 -3.46 2.34
N ILE A 60 -0.28 -4.63 1.73
CA ILE A 60 -1.55 -5.35 1.61
C ILE A 60 -1.36 -6.80 2.06
N TRP A 61 -2.14 -7.22 3.03
CA TRP A 61 -2.14 -8.56 3.59
C TRP A 61 -3.43 -9.28 3.23
N THR A 62 -3.32 -10.42 2.55
CA THR A 62 -4.45 -11.27 2.17
C THR A 62 -4.49 -12.49 3.07
N PHE A 63 -5.55 -12.63 3.86
CA PHE A 63 -5.71 -13.75 4.78
C PHE A 63 -6.55 -14.83 4.13
N ILE A 64 -6.02 -16.05 4.09
CA ILE A 64 -6.70 -17.19 3.46
C ILE A 64 -6.89 -18.36 4.43
N LYS A 65 -7.98 -19.11 4.25
CA LYS A 65 -8.34 -20.29 5.05
C LYS A 65 -7.28 -21.39 4.93
N LYS A 66 -6.86 -21.69 3.69
CA LYS A 66 -5.89 -22.76 3.38
C LYS A 66 -4.99 -22.35 2.21
N PRO A 67 -3.70 -22.72 2.22
CA PRO A 67 -2.78 -22.42 1.13
C PRO A 67 -2.97 -23.41 -0.03
N GLU A 68 -3.97 -23.16 -0.87
CA GLU A 68 -4.19 -23.94 -2.08
C GLU A 68 -3.39 -23.35 -3.24
N LYS A 69 -2.66 -24.20 -3.99
CA LYS A 69 -1.74 -23.76 -5.05
C LYS A 69 -2.43 -22.87 -6.09
N ASN A 70 -3.64 -23.24 -6.52
CA ASN A 70 -4.38 -22.50 -7.55
C ASN A 70 -4.87 -21.14 -7.02
N LEU A 71 -5.30 -21.08 -5.76
CA LEU A 71 -5.67 -19.83 -5.11
C LEU A 71 -4.48 -18.89 -5.00
N LEU A 72 -3.33 -19.38 -4.54
CA LEU A 72 -2.10 -18.58 -4.42
C LEU A 72 -1.65 -18.05 -5.77
N PHE A 73 -1.67 -18.89 -6.80
CA PHE A 73 -1.37 -18.47 -8.16
C PHE A 73 -2.32 -17.35 -8.63
N SER A 74 -3.62 -17.51 -8.38
CA SER A 74 -4.63 -16.51 -8.75
C SER A 74 -4.45 -15.18 -8.01
N ILE A 75 -4.11 -15.23 -6.71
CA ILE A 75 -3.80 -14.03 -5.92
C ILE A 75 -2.56 -13.33 -6.47
N TYR A 76 -1.48 -14.06 -6.76
CA TYR A 76 -0.26 -13.47 -7.33
C TYR A 76 -0.48 -12.87 -8.73
N GLU A 77 -1.31 -13.49 -9.57
CA GLU A 77 -1.69 -12.88 -10.85
C GLU A 77 -2.46 -11.57 -10.65
N ILE A 78 -3.36 -11.50 -9.66
CA ILE A 78 -4.09 -10.27 -9.33
C ILE A 78 -3.12 -9.20 -8.81
N GLU A 79 -2.19 -9.55 -7.93
CA GLU A 79 -1.14 -8.65 -7.44
C GLU A 79 -0.34 -8.06 -8.60
N HIS A 80 0.09 -8.90 -9.53
CA HIS A 80 0.82 -8.47 -10.73
C HIS A 80 0.00 -7.51 -11.58
N GLN A 81 -1.27 -7.82 -11.85
CA GLN A 81 -2.15 -6.94 -12.62
C GLN A 81 -2.34 -5.57 -11.95
N ILE A 82 -2.41 -5.52 -10.61
CA ILE A 82 -2.52 -4.26 -9.88
C ILE A 82 -1.22 -3.45 -10.02
N MET A 83 -0.05 -4.09 -9.89
CA MET A 83 1.24 -3.42 -10.08
C MET A 83 1.41 -2.88 -11.51
N GLU A 84 0.98 -3.64 -12.53
CA GLU A 84 1.02 -3.19 -13.93
C GLU A 84 0.06 -2.03 -14.21
N LYS A 85 -1.12 -2.05 -13.57
CA LYS A 85 -2.16 -1.03 -13.76
C LYS A 85 -1.84 0.28 -13.04
N PHE A 86 -1.15 0.20 -11.91
CA PHE A 86 -0.77 1.35 -11.08
C PHE A 86 0.76 1.39 -10.89
N PRO A 87 1.56 1.53 -11.96
CA PRO A 87 3.01 1.40 -11.92
C PRO A 87 3.71 2.50 -11.10
N GLU A 88 3.01 3.60 -10.80
CA GLU A 88 3.49 4.68 -9.95
C GLU A 88 3.40 4.37 -8.45
N LEU A 89 2.66 3.33 -8.07
CA LEU A 89 2.45 2.93 -6.68
C LEU A 89 3.39 1.78 -6.32
N ILE A 90 3.95 1.81 -5.11
CA ILE A 90 4.80 0.73 -4.60
C ILE A 90 3.94 -0.15 -3.69
N PHE A 91 3.82 -1.43 -4.03
CA PHE A 91 3.06 -2.39 -3.24
C PHE A 91 3.98 -3.36 -2.50
N ASP A 92 3.56 -3.73 -1.30
CA ASP A 92 4.16 -4.80 -0.49
C ASP A 92 3.07 -5.80 -0.14
N PHE A 93 2.97 -6.86 -0.93
CA PHE A 93 1.95 -7.89 -0.77
C PHE A 93 2.42 -9.00 0.15
N THR A 94 1.53 -9.48 1.00
CA THR A 94 1.79 -10.64 1.84
C THR A 94 0.54 -11.51 1.92
N VAL A 95 0.70 -12.82 1.72
CA VAL A 95 -0.38 -13.78 1.95
C VAL A 95 -0.19 -14.44 3.30
N ILE A 96 -1.21 -14.38 4.14
CA ILE A 96 -1.21 -14.92 5.51
C ILE A 96 -2.05 -16.20 5.54
N PHE A 97 -1.41 -17.29 5.96
CA PHE A 97 -2.07 -18.57 6.17
C PHE A 97 -2.47 -18.65 7.63
N LYS A 98 -3.78 -18.63 7.90
CA LYS A 98 -4.49 -18.59 9.21
C LYS A 98 -5.22 -17.26 9.41
N ASN A 99 -6.36 -17.35 10.09
CA ASN A 99 -7.09 -16.20 10.57
C ASN A 99 -6.39 -15.62 11.82
N SER A 100 -5.32 -14.85 11.61
CA SER A 100 -4.69 -14.06 12.67
C SER A 100 -5.22 -12.63 12.66
N GLU A 101 -5.06 -11.93 13.78
CA GLU A 101 -5.32 -10.49 13.85
C GLU A 101 -4.42 -9.75 12.87
N SER A 102 -4.93 -8.66 12.29
CA SER A 102 -4.06 -7.79 11.48
C SER A 102 -3.19 -6.94 12.39
N PRO A 103 -2.01 -6.49 11.91
CA PRO A 103 -1.15 -5.62 12.70
C PRO A 103 -1.84 -4.30 13.05
N THR A 104 -1.44 -3.71 14.17
CA THR A 104 -2.01 -2.44 14.62
C THR A 104 -1.88 -1.33 13.57
N GLY A 105 -3.00 -0.65 13.30
CA GLY A 105 -3.09 0.47 12.36
C GLY A 105 -3.19 0.07 10.89
N PHE A 106 -3.57 -1.18 10.60
CA PHE A 106 -4.09 -1.59 9.30
C PHE A 106 -5.61 -1.35 9.25
N TYR A 107 -6.10 -1.00 8.06
CA TYR A 107 -7.52 -1.05 7.74
C TYR A 107 -7.87 -2.49 7.35
N GLU A 108 -9.00 -3.01 7.84
CA GLU A 108 -9.44 -4.38 7.56
C GLU A 108 -10.75 -4.38 6.77
N GLN A 109 -10.83 -5.25 5.77
CA GLN A 109 -12.06 -5.60 5.07
C GLN A 109 -12.30 -7.11 5.22
N ILE A 110 -13.35 -7.47 5.95
CA ILE A 110 -13.81 -8.86 6.06
C ILE A 110 -14.54 -9.22 4.76
N ILE A 111 -14.21 -10.39 4.21
CA ILE A 111 -14.73 -10.91 2.94
C ILE A 111 -15.64 -12.11 3.19
N SER A 112 -15.19 -13.08 3.99
CA SER A 112 -15.97 -14.28 4.31
C SER A 112 -16.03 -14.48 5.81
N GLU A 113 -17.24 -14.73 6.34
CA GLU A 113 -17.47 -15.23 7.71
C GLU A 113 -17.11 -16.71 7.84
#